data_AF-D4ZJ93-F1
#
_entry.id   AF-D4ZJ93-F1
#
_cell.length_a   1.000
_cell.length_b   1.000
_cell.length_c   1.000
_cell.angle_alpha   90.00
_cell.angle_beta   90.00
_cell.angle_gamma   90.00
#
_symmetry.space_group_name_H-M   'P 1'
#
loop_
_entity.id
_entity.type
_entity.pdbx_description
1 polymer ?
#
loop_
_entity_poly.entity_id
_entity_poly.type
_entity_poly.pdbx_seq_one_letter_code
_entity_poly.pdbx_strand_id
1 'polypeptide(L)' 'MNAHNAINYIEMPVADIPATKQFFGQVFGWEFMDYCAEYTCFTNAGIAGGFSCLNRFSIWLREQH' A
#
# COMPACT_ATOMS: atom_id res chain seq x y z
N MET A 1 -14.58 19.09 -9.58
CA MET A 1 -13.46 19.56 -10.42
C MET A 1 -12.20 18.91 -9.87
N ASN A 2 -11.67 17.89 -10.55
CA ASN A 2 -10.41 17.26 -10.15
C ASN A 2 -9.27 18.22 -10.49
N ALA A 3 -8.52 18.64 -9.47
CA ALA A 3 -7.32 19.43 -9.69
C ALA A 3 -6.34 18.58 -10.53
N HIS A 4 -6.06 19.02 -11.74
CA HIS A 4 -5.02 18.44 -12.57
C HIS A 4 -3.72 18.44 -11.73
N ASN A 5 -3.18 17.24 -11.43
CA ASN A 5 -2.00 16.95 -10.58
C ASN A 5 -2.25 16.60 -9.11
N ALA A 6 -3.50 16.42 -8.65
CA ALA A 6 -3.73 15.83 -7.33
C ALA A 6 -3.24 14.37 -7.30
N ILE A 7 -2.47 14.00 -6.27
CA ILE A 7 -2.11 12.61 -6.04
C ILE A 7 -3.42 11.89 -5.68
N ASN A 8 -3.86 10.99 -6.55
CA ASN A 8 -5.12 10.25 -6.36
C ASN A 8 -4.88 8.91 -5.66
N TYR A 9 -3.66 8.38 -5.79
CA TYR A 9 -3.31 7.07 -5.30
C TYR A 9 -1.83 6.99 -4.91
N ILE A 10 -1.54 6.38 -3.77
CA ILE A 10 -0.17 6.10 -3.32
C ILE A 10 -0.02 4.61 -3.07
N GLU A 11 1.01 4.00 -3.65
CA GLU A 11 1.43 2.64 -3.32
C GLU A 11 2.73 2.67 -2.52
N MET A 12 2.73 2.01 -1.36
CA MET A 12 3.88 1.96 -0.47
C MET A 12 4.30 0.50 -0.24
N PRO A 13 5.52 0.11 -0.65
CA PRO A 13 6.03 -1.21 -0.30
C PRO A 13 6.40 -1.27 1.18
N VAL A 14 5.93 -2.30 1.88
CA VAL A 14 6.18 -2.52 3.30
C VAL A 14 6.78 -3.91 3.54
N ALA A 15 7.57 -4.04 4.59
CA ALA A 15 8.15 -5.33 4.97
C ALA A 15 7.16 -6.21 5.75
N ASP A 16 6.24 -5.58 6.50
CA ASP A 16 5.26 -6.26 7.34
C ASP A 16 3.93 -5.48 7.29
N ILE A 17 2.97 -6.04 6.56
CA ILE A 17 1.63 -5.46 6.43
C ILE A 17 0.90 -5.40 7.78
N PRO A 18 0.81 -6.49 8.57
CA PRO A 18 0.20 -6.44 9.90
C PRO A 18 0.73 -5.32 10.81
N ALA A 19 2.06 -5.18 10.92
CA ALA A 19 2.67 -4.15 11.76
C ALA A 19 2.37 -2.73 11.24
N THR A 20 2.38 -2.56 9.91
CA THR A 20 2.06 -1.28 9.26
C THR A 20 0.61 -0.88 9.56
N LYS A 21 -0.36 -1.78 9.38
CA LYS A 21 -1.78 -1.49 9.68
C LYS A 21 -1.99 -1.07 11.11
N GLN A 22 -1.34 -1.76 12.05
CA GLN A 22 -1.46 -1.42 13.47
C GLN A 22 -0.95 0.00 13.72
N PHE A 23 0.23 0.34 13.22
CA PHE A 23 0.82 1.67 13.39
C PHE A 23 -0.05 2.77 12.76
N PHE A 24 -0.40 2.65 11.48
CA PHE A 24 -1.16 3.67 10.76
C PHE A 24 -2.62 3.77 11.23
N GLY A 25 -3.22 2.64 11.64
CA GLY A 25 -4.53 2.62 12.27
C GLY A 25 -4.54 3.31 13.65
N GLN A 26 -3.51 3.09 14.47
CA GLN A 26 -3.42 3.70 15.80
C GLN A 26 -3.09 5.19 15.77
N VAL A 27 -2.15 5.60 14.92
CA VAL A 27 -1.66 6.99 14.89
C VAL A 27 -2.57 7.89 14.07
N PHE A 28 -3.08 7.38 12.94
CA PHE A 28 -3.81 8.19 11.97
C PHE A 28 -5.28 7.79 11.80
N GLY A 29 -5.75 6.71 12.44
CA GLY A 29 -7.12 6.24 12.28
C GLY A 29 -7.42 5.74 10.86
N TRP A 30 -6.40 5.26 10.15
CA TRP A 30 -6.57 4.70 8.80
C TRP A 30 -7.33 3.38 8.88
N GLU A 31 -8.17 3.15 7.88
CA GLU A 31 -8.92 1.91 7.71
C GLU A 31 -8.25 1.06 6.64
N PHE A 32 -8.36 -0.26 6.73
CA PHE A 32 -7.67 -1.19 5.84
C PHE A 32 -8.63 -2.22 5.25
N MET A 33 -8.46 -2.49 3.96
CA MET A 33 -9.20 -3.52 3.22
C MET A 33 -8.21 -4.53 2.66
N ASP A 34 -8.33 -5.77 3.11
CA ASP A 34 -7.43 -6.85 2.74
C ASP A 34 -7.93 -7.61 1.52
N TYR A 35 -7.09 -7.63 0.48
CA TYR A 35 -7.36 -8.43 -0.72
C TYR A 35 -6.56 -9.74 -0.71
N CYS A 36 -5.34 -9.70 -0.15
CA CYS A 36 -4.39 -10.80 -0.14
C CYS A 36 -3.44 -10.67 1.06
N ALA A 37 -2.78 -11.75 1.45
CA ALA A 37 -1.71 -11.71 2.45
C ALA A 37 -0.56 -10.74 2.09
N GLU A 38 -0.35 -10.47 0.80
CA GLU A 38 0.72 -9.62 0.28
C GLU A 38 0.24 -8.21 -0.13
N TYR A 39 -1.05 -7.91 -0.01
CA TYR A 39 -1.59 -6.61 -0.42
C TYR A 39 -2.84 -6.19 0.36
N THR A 40 -2.82 -4.94 0.82
CA THR A 40 -3.94 -4.28 1.51
C THR A 40 -4.13 -2.87 0.97
N CYS A 41 -5.36 -2.42 0.81
CA CYS A 41 -5.65 -0.99 0.57
C CYS A 41 -5.90 -0.30 1.89
N PHE A 42 -5.54 0.97 1.97
CA PHE A 42 -5.93 1.85 3.07
C PHE A 42 -6.86 2.96 2.60
N THR A 43 -7.84 3.29 3.44
CA THR A 43 -8.81 4.36 3.26
C THR A 43 -8.78 5.28 4.48
N ASN A 44 -9.48 6.42 4.39
CA ASN A 44 -9.51 7.45 5.45
C ASN A 44 -8.17 8.18 5.70
N ALA A 45 -7.21 8.07 4.78
CA ALA A 45 -5.94 8.81 4.82
C ALA A 45 -6.00 10.20 4.16
N GLY A 46 -7.19 10.63 3.69
CA GLY A 46 -7.34 11.78 2.79
C GLY A 46 -6.96 11.50 1.34
N ILE A 47 -6.40 10.32 1.07
CA ILE A 47 -6.02 9.80 -0.24
C ILE A 47 -6.23 8.28 -0.24
N ALA A 48 -6.56 7.70 -1.40
CA ALA A 48 -6.59 6.25 -1.53
C ALA A 48 -5.16 5.71 -1.67
N GLY A 49 -4.89 4.52 -1.16
CA GLY A 49 -3.58 3.91 -1.36
C GLY A 49 -3.53 2.45 -0.99
N GLY A 50 -2.38 1.84 -1.24
CA GLY A 50 -2.14 0.43 -0.99
C GLY A 50 -0.78 0.17 -0.36
N PHE A 51 -0.73 -0.82 0.51
CA PHE A 51 0.50 -1.42 0.98
C PHE A 51 0.72 -2.75 0.28
N SER A 52 1.87 -2.89 -0.36
CA SER A 52 2.33 -4.15 -0.96
C SER A 52 3.48 -4.73 -0.13
N CYS A 53 3.38 -6.00 0.23
CA CYS A 53 4.49 -6.73 0.83
C CYS A 53 5.44 -7.11 -0.30
N LEU A 54 6.53 -6.37 -0.49
CA LEU A 54 7.60 -6.80 -1.39
C LEU A 54 8.39 -7.91 -0.71
N ASN A 55 7.82 -9.12 -0.66
CA ASN A 55 8.64 -10.28 -0.43
C ASN A 55 9.60 -10.38 -1.62
N ARG A 56 10.90 -10.37 -1.36
CA ARG A 56 11.96 -10.16 -2.33
C ARG A 56 12.10 -11.38 -3.25
N PHE A 57 11.16 -11.56 -4.16
CA PHE A 57 11.26 -12.42 -5.34
C PHE A 57 10.58 -11.69 -6.49
N SER A 58 11.24 -10.63 -6.96
CA SER A 58 10.88 -9.98 -8.21
C SER A 58 11.02 -10.99 -9.34
N ILE A 59 9.90 -11.59 -9.75
CA ILE A 59 9.73 -12.29 -11.02
C ILE A 59 9.86 -11.34 -12.23
N TRP A 60 10.14 -10.05 -12.01
CA TRP A 60 10.37 -9.04 -13.05
C TRP A 60 11.85 -8.84 -13.44
N LEU A 61 12.77 -9.72 -13.01
CA LEU A 61 14.20 -9.59 -13.34
C LEU A 61 14.86 -10.94 -13.68
N ARG A 62 14.19 -11.76 -14.51
CA ARG A 62 14.76 -13.02 -14.99
C ARG A 62 14.50 -13.33 -16.48
N GLU A 63 14.46 -12.31 -17.33
CA GLU A 63 14.47 -12.47 -18.80
C GLU A 63 15.39 -11.42 -19.47
N GLN A 64 16.69 -11.48 -19.17
CA GLN A 64 17.74 -10.73 -19.89
C GLN A 64 18.99 -11.60 -20.16
N HIS A 65 18.85 -12.92 -20.27
CA HIS A 65 19.92 -13.80 -20.78
C HIS A 65 19.36 -14.82 -21.76
#